data_AF-A0A1S4AUZ8-F1
#
_entry.id   AF-A0A1S4AUZ8-F1
#
_cell.length_a   1.000
_cell.length_b   1.000
_cell.length_c   1.000
_cell.angle_alpha   90.00
_cell.angle_beta   90.00
_cell.angle_gamma   90.00
#
_symmetry.space_group_name_H-M   'P 1'
#
loop_
_entity.id
_entity.type
_entity.pdbx_description
1 polymer ?
#
loop_
_entity_poly.entity_id
_entity_poly.type
_entity_poly.pdbx_seq_one_letter_code
_entity_poly.pdbx_strand_id
1 'polypeptide(L)'
;PYILPRHRPFILFLTFYSSIQTIFLDYFSLLFLIITELANTQETLEETQNKRVVVALYEALSSHDVVQVQNLLAADLEWWFHGPPSHQFLMQTLTGTAKDAFHFIPKSIDVFGSIVLVEGCDPTRSITWVHAWTVADGVITQVREYFNTSLIVTRFGKKTQSDFESITPLHCPSVWESSLANRVGKSVPGLVLAL
;
A
#
# COMPACT_ATOMS: atom_id res chain seq x y z
N PRO A 1 53.04 -10.27 -60.31
CA PRO A 1 51.73 -10.96 -60.12
C PRO A 1 51.11 -10.53 -58.78
N TYR A 2 50.18 -9.57 -58.84
CA TYR A 2 49.56 -8.97 -57.66
C TYR A 2 48.42 -9.84 -57.11
N ILE A 3 48.45 -10.09 -55.80
CA ILE A 3 47.43 -10.83 -55.05
C ILE A 3 46.36 -9.82 -54.59
N LEU A 4 45.09 -10.03 -54.95
CA LEU A 4 43.93 -9.27 -54.47
C LEU A 4 43.29 -10.00 -53.27
N PRO A 5 43.04 -9.33 -52.12
CA PRO A 5 42.47 -9.97 -50.95
C PRO A 5 40.93 -10.00 -51.04
N ARG A 6 40.35 -11.21 -51.02
CA ARG A 6 38.91 -11.47 -51.14
C ARG A 6 38.31 -11.84 -49.77
N HIS A 7 38.34 -10.95 -48.77
CA HIS A 7 37.77 -11.25 -47.43
C HIS A 7 37.05 -10.09 -46.72
N ARG A 8 36.92 -8.89 -47.32
CA ARG A 8 36.32 -7.72 -46.64
C ARG A 8 34.78 -7.67 -46.48
N PRO A 9 33.94 -8.24 -47.36
CA PRO A 9 32.49 -7.98 -47.28
C PRO A 9 31.77 -8.77 -46.18
N PHE A 10 32.28 -9.94 -45.77
CA PHE A 10 31.60 -10.81 -44.80
C PHE A 10 31.74 -10.32 -43.35
N ILE A 11 32.90 -9.75 -43.00
CA ILE A 11 33.17 -9.17 -41.67
C ILE A 11 32.27 -7.95 -41.42
N LEU A 12 32.10 -7.08 -42.43
CA LEU A 12 31.24 -5.90 -42.34
C LEU A 12 29.77 -6.28 -42.09
N PHE A 13 29.28 -7.38 -42.66
CA PHE A 13 27.91 -7.85 -42.48
C PHE A 13 27.64 -8.38 -41.06
N LEU A 14 28.59 -9.16 -40.51
CA LEU A 14 28.51 -9.67 -39.14
C LEU A 14 28.61 -8.55 -38.10
N THR A 15 29.49 -7.57 -38.31
CA THR A 15 29.60 -6.40 -37.42
C THR A 15 28.36 -5.52 -37.49
N PHE A 16 27.74 -5.38 -38.67
CA PHE A 16 26.52 -4.60 -38.84
C PHE A 16 25.32 -5.29 -38.19
N TYR A 17 25.17 -6.61 -38.37
CA TYR A 17 24.13 -7.40 -37.71
C TYR A 17 24.29 -7.40 -36.18
N SER A 18 25.52 -7.62 -35.68
CA SER A 18 25.81 -7.55 -34.25
C SER A 18 25.54 -6.15 -33.69
N SER A 19 25.88 -5.09 -34.42
CA SER A 19 25.64 -3.70 -34.01
C SER A 19 24.15 -3.35 -33.99
N ILE A 20 23.37 -3.85 -34.95
CA ILE A 20 21.91 -3.66 -34.95
C ILE A 20 21.28 -4.40 -33.77
N GLN A 21 21.78 -5.58 -33.44
CA GLN A 21 21.25 -6.36 -32.33
C GLN A 21 21.57 -5.74 -30.96
N THR A 22 22.77 -5.18 -30.75
CA THR A 22 23.05 -4.39 -29.55
C THR A 22 22.20 -3.13 -29.48
N ILE A 23 22.10 -2.36 -30.57
CA ILE A 23 21.24 -1.18 -30.61
C ILE A 23 19.79 -1.55 -30.26
N PHE A 24 19.25 -2.63 -30.82
CA PHE A 24 17.90 -3.10 -30.53
C PHE A 24 17.72 -3.48 -29.05
N LEU A 25 18.69 -4.18 -28.46
CA LEU A 25 18.67 -4.54 -27.04
C LEU A 25 18.80 -3.31 -26.13
N ASP A 26 19.62 -2.33 -26.50
CA ASP A 26 19.80 -1.08 -25.76
C ASP A 26 18.51 -0.24 -25.78
N TYR A 27 17.85 -0.14 -26.94
CA TYR A 27 16.54 0.51 -27.06
C TYR A 27 15.47 -0.21 -26.23
N PHE A 28 15.44 -1.54 -26.25
CA PHE A 28 14.51 -2.33 -25.45
C PHE A 28 14.76 -2.14 -23.95
N SER A 29 16.03 -2.15 -23.52
CA SER A 29 16.45 -1.91 -22.14
C SER A 29 16.06 -0.50 -21.67
N LEU A 30 16.33 0.51 -22.51
CA LEU A 30 15.97 1.90 -22.21
C LEU A 30 14.45 2.08 -22.13
N LEU A 31 13.71 1.48 -23.07
CA LEU A 31 12.24 1.51 -23.05
C LEU A 31 11.69 0.84 -21.78
N PHE A 32 12.25 -0.30 -21.38
CA PHE A 32 11.86 -0.99 -20.15
C PHE A 32 12.12 -0.15 -18.88
N LEU A 33 13.26 0.54 -18.82
CA LEU A 33 13.58 1.46 -17.73
C LEU A 33 12.56 2.61 -17.65
N ILE A 34 12.26 3.25 -18.79
CA ILE A 34 11.29 4.35 -18.86
C ILE A 34 9.90 3.89 -18.43
N ILE A 35 9.44 2.71 -18.88
CA ILE A 35 8.13 2.16 -18.48
C ILE A 35 8.09 1.90 -16.97
N THR A 36 9.18 1.37 -16.39
CA THR A 36 9.26 1.09 -14.96
C THR A 36 9.26 2.38 -14.13
N GLU A 37 9.99 3.41 -14.57
CA GLU A 37 10.02 4.72 -13.93
C GLU A 37 8.65 5.40 -13.97
N LEU A 38 7.95 5.34 -15.10
CA LEU A 38 6.59 5.84 -15.24
C LEU A 38 5.61 5.10 -14.31
N ALA A 39 5.71 3.77 -14.22
CA ALA A 39 4.86 2.97 -13.33
C ALA A 39 5.08 3.35 -11.85
N ASN A 40 6.33 3.49 -11.42
CA ASN A 40 6.66 3.89 -10.05
C ASN A 40 6.17 5.33 -9.74
N THR A 41 6.29 6.24 -10.71
CA THR A 41 5.81 7.62 -10.57
C THR A 41 4.29 7.66 -10.42
N GLN A 42 3.56 6.84 -11.19
CA GLN A 42 2.11 6.74 -11.07
C GLN A 42 1.68 6.16 -9.72
N GLU A 43 2.35 5.11 -9.24
CA GLU A 43 2.09 4.50 -7.92
C GLU A 43 2.28 5.53 -6.80
N THR A 44 3.40 6.26 -6.78
CA THR A 44 3.66 7.28 -5.75
C THR A 44 2.67 8.45 -5.78
N LEU A 45 2.18 8.84 -6.96
CA LEU A 45 1.15 9.87 -7.10
C LEU A 45 -0.18 9.39 -6.53
N GLU A 46 -0.57 8.16 -6.84
CA GLU A 46 -1.80 7.53 -6.34
C GLU A 46 -1.74 7.38 -4.81
N GLU A 47 -0.63 6.88 -4.26
CA GLU A 47 -0.41 6.78 -2.81
C GLU A 47 -0.51 8.15 -2.12
N THR A 48 0.07 9.19 -2.73
CA THR A 48 -0.03 10.56 -2.21
C THR A 48 -1.48 11.04 -2.19
N GLN A 49 -2.27 10.71 -3.22
CA GLN A 49 -3.68 11.07 -3.29
C GLN A 49 -4.51 10.29 -2.27
N ASN A 50 -4.28 8.99 -2.15
CA ASN A 50 -4.95 8.12 -1.17
C ASN A 50 -4.70 8.60 0.26
N LYS A 51 -3.46 9.00 0.56
CA LYS A 51 -3.12 9.63 1.85
C LYS A 51 -3.93 10.89 2.11
N ARG A 52 -4.06 11.77 1.12
CA ARG A 52 -4.83 13.03 1.25
C ARG A 52 -6.30 12.77 1.54
N VAL A 53 -6.92 11.82 0.86
CA VAL A 53 -8.33 11.42 1.09
C VAL A 53 -8.53 10.98 2.54
N VAL A 54 -7.63 10.13 3.06
CA VAL A 54 -7.74 9.64 4.44
C VAL A 54 -7.43 10.71 5.47
N VAL A 55 -6.44 11.58 5.23
CA VAL A 55 -6.19 12.75 6.10
C VAL A 55 -7.42 13.66 6.17
N ALA A 56 -8.03 13.97 5.02
CA ALA A 56 -9.26 14.76 4.96
C ALA A 56 -10.42 14.11 5.73
N LEU A 57 -10.50 12.77 5.74
CA LEU A 57 -11.49 12.06 6.55
C LEU A 57 -11.27 12.33 8.06
N TYR A 58 -10.04 12.22 8.57
CA TYR A 58 -9.78 12.49 9.99
C TYR A 58 -10.00 13.96 10.35
N GLU A 59 -9.67 14.90 9.47
CA GLU A 59 -9.98 16.32 9.65
C GLU A 59 -11.50 16.55 9.73
N ALA A 60 -12.27 15.93 8.83
CA ALA A 60 -13.73 15.98 8.81
C ALA A 60 -14.35 15.36 10.08
N LEU A 61 -13.84 14.20 10.52
CA LEU A 61 -14.25 13.56 11.78
C LEU A 61 -13.97 14.47 12.98
N SER A 62 -12.82 15.14 13.01
CA SER A 62 -12.44 16.03 14.13
C SER A 62 -13.28 17.31 14.19
N SER A 63 -13.67 17.84 13.03
CA SER A 63 -14.49 19.04 12.87
C SER A 63 -16.00 18.75 12.89
N HIS A 64 -16.39 17.47 12.98
CA HIS A 64 -17.78 17.02 12.88
C HIS A 64 -18.46 17.43 11.57
N ASP A 65 -17.69 17.53 10.47
CA ASP A 65 -18.20 17.84 9.14
C ASP A 65 -18.80 16.58 8.50
N VAL A 66 -20.09 16.36 8.80
CA VAL A 66 -20.85 15.19 8.32
C VAL A 66 -20.91 15.13 6.80
N VAL A 67 -20.99 16.28 6.12
CA VAL A 67 -21.09 16.34 4.65
C VAL A 67 -19.77 15.90 4.03
N GLN A 68 -18.66 16.40 4.54
CA GLN A 68 -17.33 15.99 4.09
C GLN A 68 -17.08 14.51 4.36
N VAL A 69 -17.45 13.99 5.54
CA VAL A 69 -17.36 12.55 5.86
C VAL A 69 -18.15 11.71 4.85
N GLN A 70 -19.39 12.07 4.57
CA GLN A 70 -20.24 11.34 3.62
C GLN A 70 -19.69 11.40 2.18
N ASN A 71 -19.08 12.50 1.77
CA ASN A 71 -18.48 12.63 0.43
C ASN A 71 -17.20 11.80 0.27
N LEU A 72 -16.50 11.52 1.36
CA LEU A 72 -15.24 10.76 1.33
C LEU A 72 -15.45 9.25 1.43
N LEU A 73 -16.61 8.79 1.90
CA LEU A 73 -16.93 7.38 2.10
C LEU A 73 -17.89 6.89 1.02
N ALA A 74 -17.66 5.68 0.52
CA ALA A 74 -18.62 5.00 -0.33
C ALA A 74 -19.90 4.70 0.46
N ALA A 75 -21.06 4.77 -0.21
CA ALA A 75 -22.35 4.51 0.42
C ALA A 75 -22.48 3.07 0.94
N ASP A 76 -21.75 2.13 0.34
CA ASP A 76 -21.67 0.71 0.65
C ASP A 76 -20.34 0.33 1.32
N LEU A 77 -19.78 1.23 2.14
CA LEU A 77 -18.53 1.03 2.88
C LEU A 77 -18.47 -0.37 3.53
N GLU A 78 -17.51 -1.18 3.09
CA GLU A 78 -17.28 -2.50 3.67
C GLU A 78 -16.55 -2.37 5.02
N TRP A 79 -17.09 -2.98 6.06
CA TRP A 79 -16.59 -2.79 7.43
C TRP A 79 -16.19 -4.09 8.12
N TRP A 80 -14.95 -4.14 8.61
CA TRP A 80 -14.43 -5.26 9.40
C TRP A 80 -13.91 -4.76 10.74
N PHE A 81 -14.29 -5.43 11.83
CA PHE A 81 -13.92 -5.03 13.18
C PHE A 81 -13.17 -6.13 13.91
N HIS A 82 -12.04 -5.75 14.52
CA HIS A 82 -11.24 -6.60 15.38
C HIS A 82 -10.89 -5.84 16.66
N GLY A 83 -11.40 -6.29 17.79
CA GLY A 83 -11.12 -5.68 19.09
C GLY A 83 -12.17 -6.04 20.12
N PRO A 84 -12.11 -5.45 21.32
CA PRO A 84 -13.13 -5.69 22.33
C PRO A 84 -14.49 -5.15 21.85
N PRO A 85 -15.61 -5.88 22.03
CA PRO A 85 -16.93 -5.46 21.54
C PRO A 85 -17.41 -4.08 22.03
N SER A 86 -16.88 -3.59 23.14
CA SER A 86 -17.18 -2.26 23.69
C SER A 86 -16.47 -1.10 22.98
N HIS A 87 -15.55 -1.36 22.04
CA HIS A 87 -14.69 -0.36 21.41
C HIS A 87 -15.12 0.01 19.98
N GLN A 88 -16.39 -0.18 19.60
CA GLN A 88 -16.88 0.11 18.25
C GLN A 88 -17.13 1.61 18.01
N PHE A 89 -16.16 2.46 18.33
CA PHE A 89 -16.31 3.91 18.37
C PHE A 89 -16.56 4.53 17.00
N LEU A 90 -15.83 4.10 15.95
CA LEU A 90 -15.95 4.73 14.64
C LEU A 90 -17.31 4.38 14.01
N MET A 91 -17.73 3.12 14.12
CA MET A 91 -19.06 2.70 13.67
C MET A 91 -20.16 3.50 14.34
N GLN A 92 -20.08 3.69 15.66
CA GLN A 92 -21.04 4.52 16.39
C GLN A 92 -21.01 5.99 15.94
N THR A 93 -19.83 6.55 15.64
CA THR A 93 -19.69 7.91 15.11
C THR A 93 -20.32 8.04 13.74
N LEU A 94 -20.04 7.14 12.81
CA LEU A 94 -20.55 7.22 11.43
C LEU A 94 -22.06 6.92 11.33
N THR A 95 -22.60 6.14 12.26
CA THR A 95 -24.05 5.83 12.32
C THR A 95 -24.83 6.80 13.21
N GLY A 96 -24.16 7.75 13.85
CA GLY A 96 -24.79 8.71 14.77
C GLY A 96 -25.29 8.09 16.08
N THR A 97 -24.81 6.91 16.47
CA THR A 97 -25.18 6.24 17.73
C THR A 97 -24.15 6.41 18.84
N ALA A 98 -23.13 7.27 18.64
CA ALA A 98 -22.09 7.54 19.63
C ALA A 98 -22.69 8.11 20.92
N LYS A 99 -22.46 7.42 22.04
CA LYS A 99 -22.89 7.85 23.38
C LYS A 99 -21.85 8.74 24.06
N ASP A 100 -20.59 8.46 23.78
CA ASP A 100 -19.44 9.20 24.30
C ASP A 100 -18.62 9.76 23.12
N ALA A 101 -18.03 10.94 23.32
CA ALA A 101 -17.07 11.48 22.36
C ALA A 101 -15.76 10.66 22.43
N PHE A 102 -15.47 9.94 21.35
CA PHE A 102 -14.15 9.35 21.10
C PHE A 102 -13.46 10.16 20.01
N HIS A 103 -12.26 10.66 20.30
CA HIS A 103 -11.50 11.47 19.36
C HIS A 103 -10.45 10.63 18.64
N PHE A 104 -10.62 10.48 17.34
CA PHE A 104 -9.63 9.84 16.48
C PHE A 104 -8.50 10.81 16.16
N ILE A 105 -7.40 10.72 16.91
CA ILE A 105 -6.19 11.53 16.68
C ILE A 105 -5.10 10.63 16.07
N PRO A 106 -4.84 10.72 14.75
CA PRO A 106 -3.75 10.00 14.10
C PRO A 106 -2.38 10.30 14.74
N LYS A 107 -1.56 9.26 14.88
CA LYS A 107 -0.16 9.35 15.32
C LYS A 107 0.82 9.00 14.21
N SER A 108 0.48 8.03 13.38
CA SER A 108 1.20 7.71 12.14
C SER A 108 0.23 7.38 11.01
N ILE A 109 0.66 7.67 9.79
CA ILE A 109 -0.09 7.39 8.56
C ILE A 109 0.89 6.86 7.51
N ASP A 110 0.74 5.59 7.17
CA ASP A 110 1.55 4.85 6.21
C ASP A 110 0.67 4.39 5.05
N VAL A 111 1.23 4.35 3.83
CA VAL A 111 0.48 4.06 2.60
C VAL A 111 1.14 2.91 1.86
N PHE A 112 0.31 2.00 1.35
CA PHE A 112 0.69 0.83 0.56
C PHE A 112 -0.29 0.69 -0.60
N GLY A 113 0.02 1.30 -1.74
CA GLY A 113 -0.88 1.35 -2.90
C GLY A 113 -2.24 1.98 -2.54
N SER A 114 -3.31 1.19 -2.62
CA SER A 114 -4.68 1.61 -2.29
C SER A 114 -4.99 1.59 -0.79
N ILE A 115 -4.14 0.98 0.05
CA ILE A 115 -4.39 0.83 1.48
C ILE A 115 -3.62 1.88 2.27
N VAL A 116 -4.32 2.62 3.12
CA VAL A 116 -3.75 3.60 4.04
C VAL A 116 -3.94 3.11 5.47
N LEU A 117 -2.84 2.87 6.16
CA LEU A 117 -2.83 2.52 7.57
C LEU A 117 -2.73 3.78 8.41
N VAL A 118 -3.62 3.90 9.40
CA VAL A 118 -3.59 4.97 10.38
C VAL A 118 -3.59 4.38 11.77
N GLU A 119 -2.56 4.71 12.54
CA GLU A 119 -2.42 4.27 13.93
C GLU A 119 -2.64 5.47 14.87
N GLY A 120 -3.31 5.22 16.00
CA GLY A 120 -3.48 6.21 17.06
C GLY A 120 -3.76 5.58 18.42
N CYS A 121 -3.90 6.43 19.43
CA CYS A 121 -4.20 5.99 20.79
C CYS A 121 -4.99 7.02 21.58
N ASP A 122 -5.73 6.52 22.58
CA ASP A 122 -6.29 7.28 23.69
C ASP A 122 -5.65 6.76 24.98
N PRO A 123 -4.60 7.43 25.49
CA PRO A 123 -3.92 7.04 26.72
C PRO A 123 -4.84 7.07 27.94
N THR A 124 -5.85 7.96 27.97
CA THR A 124 -6.75 8.11 29.12
C THR A 124 -7.62 6.88 29.30
N ARG A 125 -8.08 6.30 28.18
CA ARG A 125 -8.86 5.05 28.15
C ARG A 125 -7.99 3.80 28.04
N SER A 126 -6.67 3.94 27.91
CA SER A 126 -5.73 2.85 27.62
C SER A 126 -6.08 2.08 26.35
N ILE A 127 -6.40 2.83 25.28
CA ILE A 127 -6.81 2.28 23.98
C ILE A 127 -5.76 2.60 22.94
N THR A 128 -5.39 1.61 22.14
CA THR A 128 -4.67 1.78 20.87
C THR A 128 -5.54 1.30 19.73
N TRP A 129 -5.40 1.92 18.57
CA TRP A 129 -6.20 1.59 17.40
C TRP A 129 -5.39 1.72 16.11
N VAL A 130 -5.71 0.85 15.15
CA VAL A 130 -5.24 0.94 13.77
C VAL A 130 -6.45 0.84 12.86
N HIS A 131 -6.58 1.75 11.90
CA HIS A 131 -7.54 1.64 10.81
C HIS A 131 -6.77 1.39 9.52
N ALA A 132 -7.12 0.33 8.79
CA ALA A 132 -6.66 0.11 7.43
C ALA A 132 -7.79 0.50 6.48
N TRP A 133 -7.60 1.61 5.77
CA TRP A 133 -8.57 2.16 4.82
C TRP A 133 -8.20 1.75 3.40
N THR A 134 -9.15 1.21 2.64
CA THR A 134 -8.97 1.00 1.20
C THR A 134 -9.57 2.18 0.45
N VAL A 135 -8.78 2.82 -0.41
CA VAL A 135 -9.18 3.93 -1.27
C VAL A 135 -9.24 3.46 -2.71
N ALA A 136 -10.33 3.76 -3.40
CA ALA A 136 -10.49 3.51 -4.84
C ALA A 136 -11.16 4.73 -5.47
N ASP A 137 -10.63 5.20 -6.60
CA ASP A 137 -11.17 6.35 -7.36
C ASP A 137 -11.40 7.61 -6.50
N GLY A 138 -10.53 7.84 -5.52
CA GLY A 138 -10.59 8.99 -4.61
C GLY A 138 -11.65 8.88 -3.51
N VAL A 139 -12.31 7.73 -3.35
CA VAL A 139 -13.33 7.45 -2.32
C VAL A 139 -12.89 6.26 -1.47
N ILE A 140 -13.21 6.29 -0.18
CA ILE A 140 -12.92 5.22 0.76
C ILE A 140 -14.01 4.15 0.66
N THR A 141 -13.63 2.93 0.29
CA THR A 141 -14.56 1.82 0.01
C THR A 141 -14.57 0.74 1.08
N GLN A 142 -13.49 0.62 1.87
CA GLN A 142 -13.39 -0.37 2.93
C GLN A 142 -12.66 0.17 4.15
N VAL A 143 -12.99 -0.38 5.32
CA VAL A 143 -12.26 -0.19 6.56
C VAL A 143 -12.09 -1.49 7.32
N ARG A 144 -10.87 -1.72 7.77
CA ARG A 144 -10.55 -2.74 8.78
C ARG A 144 -10.09 -2.04 10.05
N GLU A 145 -10.87 -2.16 11.10
CA GLU A 145 -10.64 -1.52 12.38
C GLU A 145 -10.03 -2.52 13.37
N TYR A 146 -8.92 -2.12 14.01
CA TYR A 146 -8.17 -2.93 14.96
C TYR A 146 -8.00 -2.16 16.28
N PHE A 147 -8.80 -2.47 17.30
CA PHE A 147 -8.65 -1.91 18.63
C PHE A 147 -7.94 -2.89 19.57
N ASN A 148 -6.96 -2.39 20.33
CA ASN A 148 -6.16 -3.16 21.30
C ASN A 148 -5.74 -4.53 20.73
N THR A 149 -5.25 -4.50 19.49
CA THR A 149 -4.83 -5.65 18.69
C THR A 149 -3.49 -5.26 18.05
N SER A 150 -2.49 -6.14 18.14
CA SER A 150 -1.21 -5.94 17.45
C SER A 150 -1.37 -6.35 15.99
N LEU A 151 -0.98 -5.49 15.07
CA LEU A 151 -1.13 -5.70 13.63
C LEU A 151 0.23 -5.74 12.97
N ILE A 152 0.51 -6.80 12.23
CA ILE A 152 1.67 -6.93 11.35
C ILE A 152 1.16 -6.93 9.92
N VAL A 153 1.79 -6.18 9.04
CA VAL A 153 1.48 -6.19 7.62
C VAL A 153 2.57 -6.90 6.85
N THR A 154 2.19 -7.85 6.02
CA THR A 154 3.10 -8.60 5.16
C THR A 154 2.75 -8.39 3.70
N ARG A 155 3.77 -8.33 2.84
CA ARG A 155 3.57 -8.21 1.39
C ARG A 155 3.81 -9.57 0.75
N PHE A 156 2.87 -10.06 -0.04
CA PHE A 156 3.12 -11.24 -0.87
C PHE A 156 3.91 -10.84 -2.12
N GLY A 157 5.05 -11.48 -2.35
CA GLY A 157 5.81 -11.32 -3.58
C GLY A 157 4.98 -11.80 -4.78
N LYS A 158 4.81 -10.95 -5.80
CA LYS A 158 4.17 -11.34 -7.07
C LYS A 158 5.11 -12.31 -7.77
N LYS A 159 4.80 -13.61 -7.82
CA LYS A 159 5.60 -14.59 -8.58
C LYS A 159 5.67 -14.13 -10.04
N THR A 160 6.84 -13.69 -10.48
CA THR A 160 7.13 -13.55 -11.91
C THR A 160 7.10 -14.95 -12.53
N GLN A 161 6.46 -15.08 -13.69
CA GLN A 161 6.21 -16.36 -14.40
C GLN A 161 7.48 -17.17 -14.75
N SER A 162 8.68 -16.68 -14.41
CA SER A 162 9.96 -17.38 -14.62
C SER A 162 10.25 -18.49 -13.60
N ASP A 163 9.58 -18.51 -12.45
CA ASP A 163 9.97 -19.37 -11.32
C ASP A 163 8.99 -20.54 -11.15
N PHE A 164 8.90 -21.39 -12.19
CA PHE A 164 8.11 -22.64 -12.13
C PHE A 164 8.88 -23.84 -11.58
N GLU A 165 10.14 -23.69 -11.19
CA GLU A 165 10.97 -24.80 -10.69
C GLU A 165 11.74 -24.43 -9.42
N SER A 166 11.04 -24.16 -8.32
CA SER A 166 11.48 -24.52 -6.96
C SER A 166 10.39 -24.19 -5.95
N ILE A 167 10.13 -25.12 -5.03
CA ILE A 167 9.35 -24.83 -3.81
C ILE A 167 10.28 -24.03 -2.90
N THR A 168 10.47 -22.76 -3.18
CA THR A 168 10.99 -21.82 -2.19
C THR A 168 9.85 -21.52 -1.20
N PRO A 169 10.09 -21.59 0.13
CA PRO A 169 9.08 -21.17 1.09
C PRO A 169 8.65 -19.74 0.76
N LEU A 170 7.34 -19.47 0.74
CA LEU A 170 6.80 -18.12 0.54
C LEU A 170 7.34 -17.23 1.67
N HIS A 171 8.43 -16.52 1.41
CA HIS A 171 8.94 -15.52 2.33
C HIS A 171 8.02 -14.31 2.20
N CYS A 172 7.19 -14.10 3.22
CA CYS A 172 6.28 -12.96 3.30
C CYS A 172 6.91 -11.95 4.26
N PRO A 173 7.78 -11.05 3.78
CA PRO A 173 8.44 -10.09 4.65
C PRO A 173 7.39 -9.22 5.36
N SER A 174 7.59 -8.99 6.66
CA SER A 174 6.88 -7.93 7.37
C SER A 174 7.32 -6.59 6.78
N VAL A 175 6.36 -5.79 6.35
CA VAL A 175 6.57 -4.45 5.78
C VAL A 175 6.12 -3.35 6.73
N TRP A 176 5.31 -3.68 7.74
CA TRP A 176 4.86 -2.74 8.77
C TRP A 176 4.41 -3.49 10.03
N GLU A 177 4.56 -2.85 11.19
CA GLU A 177 4.07 -3.37 12.47
C GLU A 177 3.53 -2.23 13.33
N SER A 178 2.41 -2.48 14.01
CA SER A 178 1.80 -1.52 14.95
C SER A 178 2.75 -1.20 16.09
N SER A 179 3.03 0.09 16.30
CA SER A 179 4.03 0.55 17.27
C SER A 179 3.46 0.79 18.67
N LEU A 180 2.14 0.96 18.78
CA LEU A 180 1.47 1.38 20.02
C LEU A 180 0.94 0.20 20.83
N ALA A 181 0.61 -0.93 20.18
CA ALA A 181 0.04 -2.10 20.84
C ALA A 181 0.91 -2.61 22.02
N ASN A 182 2.24 -2.57 21.84
CA ASN A 182 3.21 -3.00 22.86
C ASN A 182 3.33 -2.02 24.05
N ARG A 183 2.79 -0.80 23.95
CA ARG A 183 2.96 0.27 24.96
C ARG A 183 1.89 0.23 26.07
N VAL A 184 0.81 -0.53 25.89
CA VAL A 184 -0.31 -0.60 26.84
C VAL A 184 0.02 -1.50 28.05
N GLY A 185 1.17 -2.21 28.04
CA GLY A 185 1.61 -3.06 29.14
C GLY A 185 0.74 -4.31 29.38
N LYS A 186 -0.18 -4.60 28.45
CA LYS A 186 -1.06 -5.78 28.45
C LYS A 186 -0.78 -6.59 27.19
N SER A 187 -0.84 -7.91 27.28
CA SER A 187 -0.82 -8.76 26.10
C SER A 187 -2.11 -8.55 25.30
N VAL A 188 -1.96 -8.41 23.98
CA VAL A 188 -3.07 -8.26 23.03
C VAL A 188 -3.00 -9.35 21.96
N PRO A 189 -4.14 -9.72 21.33
CA PRO A 189 -4.10 -10.60 20.17
C PRO A 189 -3.24 -10.01 19.05
N GLY A 190 -2.48 -10.86 18.38
CA GLY A 190 -1.72 -10.49 17.16
C GLY A 190 -2.47 -10.92 15.91
N LEU A 191 -2.47 -10.06 14.89
CA LEU A 191 -3.06 -10.34 13.58
C LEU A 191 -2.08 -9.98 12.46
N VAL A 192 -2.15 -10.72 11.36
CA VAL A 192 -1.41 -10.42 10.13
C VAL A 192 -2.41 -9.93 9.07
N LEU A 193 -2.18 -8.72 8.56
CA LEU A 193 -2.84 -8.21 7.35
C LEU A 193 -1.90 -8.43 6.18
N ALA A 194 -2.34 -9.20 5.20
CA ALA A 194 -1.54 -9.45 4.02
C ALA A 194 -2.00 -8.58 2.85
N LEU A 195 -1.04 -7.94 2.18
CA LEU A 195 -1.20 -7.07 1.03
C LEU A 195 -0.73 -7.74 -0.27
#